data_AF-A0A158NNA6-F1
#
_entry.id   AF-A0A158NNA6-F1
#
_cell.length_a   1.000
_cell.length_b   1.000
_cell.length_c   1.000
_cell.angle_alpha   90.00
_cell.angle_beta   90.00
_cell.angle_gamma   90.00
#
_symmetry.space_group_name_H-M   'P 1'
#
loop_
_entity.id
_entity.type
_entity.pdbx_description
1 polymer ?
#
loop_
_entity_poly.entity_id
_entity_poly.type
_entity_poly.pdbx_seq_one_letter_code
_entity_poly.pdbx_strand_id
1 'polypeptide(L)'
;MGRREKLTTPRAPHDPRETMANRMVGSATINTPKQLYKYLLRECDNLPKHAQQFYKHSVKQSFKQHVSESDEERIQQIMEKALLDAKWVIQKYNQPGGTPTPK
;
A
#
# COMPACT_ATOMS: atom_id res chain seq x y z
N MET A 1 41.48 2.86 29.47
CA MET A 1 40.02 2.77 29.63
C MET A 1 39.37 2.99 28.27
N GLY A 2 39.13 1.91 27.51
CA GLY A 2 38.57 1.97 26.17
C GLY A 2 37.05 2.13 26.21
N ARG A 3 36.54 3.23 25.64
CA ARG A 3 35.10 3.46 25.45
C ARG A 3 34.59 2.51 24.36
N ARG A 4 33.68 1.61 24.73
CA ARG A 4 32.91 0.77 23.80
C ARG A 4 31.94 1.66 23.01
N GLU A 5 32.23 1.90 21.74
CA GLU A 5 31.29 2.43 20.77
C GLU A 5 30.16 1.40 20.56
N LYS A 6 28.92 1.82 20.82
CA LYS A 6 27.74 1.02 20.53
C LYS A 6 27.30 1.40 19.12
N LEU A 7 27.51 0.48 18.17
CA LEU A 7 26.95 0.54 16.83
C LEU A 7 25.42 0.59 16.94
N THR A 8 24.86 1.80 16.86
CA THR A 8 23.45 2.00 16.59
C THR A 8 23.28 2.03 15.07
N THR A 9 22.54 1.06 14.57
CA THR A 9 22.24 0.86 13.15
C THR A 9 21.58 2.14 12.59
N PRO A 10 21.98 2.66 11.42
CA PRO A 10 21.23 3.74 10.79
C PRO A 10 19.87 3.18 10.36
N ARG A 11 18.81 3.64 11.04
CA ARG A 11 17.41 3.44 10.63
C ARG A 11 17.28 3.96 9.20
N ALA A 12 16.89 3.08 8.29
CA ALA A 12 16.72 3.37 6.87
C ALA A 12 15.86 4.64 6.66
N PRO A 13 16.13 5.42 5.60
CA PRO A 13 15.41 6.65 5.32
C PRO A 13 13.91 6.39 5.22
N HIS A 14 13.18 7.29 5.89
CA HIS A 14 11.74 7.42 5.83
C HIS A 14 11.28 7.37 4.36
N ASP A 15 10.52 6.33 4.02
CA ASP A 15 9.93 6.17 2.70
C ASP A 15 8.95 7.36 2.47
N PRO A 16 9.12 8.17 1.41
CA PRO A 16 8.34 9.38 1.18
C PRO A 16 6.86 9.13 0.80
N ARG A 17 6.33 7.91 1.03
CA ARG A 17 4.92 7.57 0.83
C ARG A 17 4.02 8.00 2.01
N GLU A 18 4.57 8.68 3.03
CA GLU A 18 3.82 9.20 4.18
C GLU A 18 3.22 10.60 4.00
N THR A 19 3.25 11.19 2.79
CA THR A 19 2.78 12.58 2.59
C THR A 19 1.71 12.74 1.52
N MET A 20 0.63 11.94 1.57
CA MET A 20 -0.68 12.39 1.06
C MET A 20 -1.83 11.50 1.52
N ALA A 21 -2.28 11.71 2.77
CA ALA A 21 -3.64 11.38 3.17
C ALA A 21 -4.61 12.41 2.53
N ASN A 22 -4.75 12.37 1.20
CA ASN A 22 -5.83 13.11 0.55
C ASN A 22 -7.10 12.24 0.59
N ARG A 23 -7.87 12.51 1.64
CA ARG A 23 -9.20 12.00 1.93
C ARG A 23 -10.12 12.28 0.73
N MET A 24 -10.33 11.28 -0.12
CA MET A 24 -11.49 11.12 -1.00
C MET A 24 -11.26 9.88 -1.89
N VAL A 25 -11.84 8.74 -1.52
CA VAL A 25 -12.17 7.70 -2.52
C VAL A 25 -13.65 7.89 -2.83
N GLY A 26 -13.94 8.26 -4.08
CA GLY A 26 -15.28 8.63 -4.51
C GLY A 26 -16.28 7.52 -4.25
N SER A 27 -17.37 7.87 -3.55
CA SER A 27 -18.68 7.21 -3.51
C SER A 27 -18.79 5.73 -3.08
N ALA A 28 -17.69 4.97 -2.96
CA ALA A 28 -17.70 3.62 -2.39
C ALA A 28 -17.32 3.68 -0.91
N THR A 29 -18.31 3.57 -0.01
CA THR A 29 -18.08 3.43 1.42
C THR A 29 -17.51 2.02 1.70
N ILE A 30 -16.19 1.89 1.57
CA ILE A 30 -15.49 0.64 1.89
C ILE A 30 -15.35 0.55 3.40
N ASN A 31 -16.35 -0.06 4.04
CA ASN A 31 -16.39 -0.24 5.50
C ASN A 31 -15.89 -1.62 5.93
N THR A 32 -15.71 -2.55 5.00
CA THR A 32 -15.26 -3.92 5.33
C THR A 32 -14.03 -4.34 4.53
N PRO A 33 -13.14 -5.15 5.12
CA PRO A 33 -11.96 -5.66 4.41
C PRO A 33 -12.32 -6.53 3.19
N LYS A 34 -13.49 -7.18 3.20
CA LYS A 34 -14.03 -7.91 2.02
C LYS A 34 -14.37 -6.97 0.86
N GLN A 35 -15.00 -5.82 1.13
CA GLN A 35 -15.29 -4.82 0.09
C GLN A 35 -13.99 -4.24 -0.47
N LEU A 36 -13.01 -3.99 0.40
CA LEU A 36 -11.69 -3.53 -0.02
C LEU A 36 -11.03 -4.53 -0.97
N TYR A 37 -11.01 -5.81 -0.60
CA TYR A 37 -10.41 -6.85 -1.43
C TYR A 37 -11.05 -6.89 -2.83
N LYS A 38 -12.38 -6.79 -2.92
CA LYS A 38 -13.09 -6.72 -4.22
C LYS A 38 -12.72 -5.45 -5.00
N TYR A 39 -12.60 -4.31 -4.33
CA TYR A 39 -12.17 -3.06 -4.94
C TYR A 39 -10.75 -3.17 -5.52
N LEU A 40 -9.79 -3.63 -4.72
CA LEU A 40 -8.38 -3.78 -5.12
C LEU A 40 -8.22 -4.70 -6.33
N LEU A 41 -8.99 -5.79 -6.40
CA LEU A 41 -8.96 -6.69 -7.57
C LEU A 41 -9.46 -6.01 -8.85
N ARG A 42 -10.45 -5.10 -8.75
CA ARG A 42 -10.93 -4.31 -9.89
C ARG A 42 -9.89 -3.28 -10.32
N GLU A 43 -9.24 -2.62 -9.37
CA GLU A 43 -8.13 -1.70 -9.69
C GLU A 43 -7.00 -2.45 -10.40
N CYS A 44 -6.62 -3.63 -9.91
CA CYS A 44 -5.61 -4.47 -10.56
C CYS A 44 -5.98 -4.84 -12.01
N ASP A 45 -7.25 -4.82 -12.39
CA ASP A 45 -7.68 -5.12 -13.76
C ASP A 45 -7.41 -3.95 -14.73
N ASN A 46 -7.38 -2.72 -14.21
CA ASN A 46 -7.01 -1.51 -14.96
C ASN A 46 -5.50 -1.41 -15.22
N LEU A 47 -4.69 -2.25 -14.55
CA LEU A 47 -3.25 -2.28 -14.74
C LEU A 47 -2.87 -3.08 -15.99
N PRO A 48 -1.68 -2.83 -16.59
CA PRO A 48 -1.19 -3.62 -17.71
C PRO A 48 -0.97 -5.09 -17.31
N LYS A 49 -1.23 -6.03 -18.24
CA LYS A 49 -1.28 -7.50 -18.02
C LYS A 49 -0.11 -8.06 -17.21
N HIS A 50 1.11 -7.52 -17.40
CA HIS A 50 2.30 -7.96 -16.68
C HIS A 50 2.26 -7.60 -15.18
N ALA A 51 1.69 -6.44 -14.83
CA ALA A 51 1.59 -5.94 -13.47
C ALA A 51 0.38 -6.53 -12.73
N GLN A 52 -0.71 -6.85 -13.44
CA GLN A 52 -1.93 -7.37 -12.81
C GLN A 52 -1.68 -8.59 -11.93
N GLN A 53 -0.90 -9.57 -12.42
CA GLN A 53 -0.63 -10.80 -11.68
C GLN A 53 0.14 -10.52 -10.38
N PHE A 54 1.17 -9.67 -10.45
CA PHE A 54 1.95 -9.26 -9.29
C PHE A 54 1.05 -8.62 -8.22
N TYR A 55 0.26 -7.62 -8.58
CA TYR A 55 -0.61 -6.93 -7.62
C TYR A 55 -1.77 -7.81 -7.13
N LYS A 56 -2.39 -8.64 -7.99
CA LYS A 56 -3.41 -9.61 -7.59
C LYS A 56 -2.87 -10.60 -6.54
N HIS A 57 -1.61 -11.04 -6.70
CA HIS A 57 -0.94 -11.90 -5.71
C HIS A 57 -0.66 -11.16 -4.40
N SER A 58 -0.09 -9.95 -4.48
CA SER A 58 0.19 -9.12 -3.30
C SER A 58 -1.06 -8.82 -2.47
N VAL A 59 -2.17 -8.46 -3.13
CA VAL A 59 -3.47 -8.21 -2.48
C VAL A 59 -4.00 -9.47 -1.79
N LYS A 60 -3.95 -10.63 -2.47
CA LYS A 60 -4.35 -11.92 -1.87
C LYS A 60 -3.50 -12.28 -0.65
N GLN A 61 -2.19 -12.10 -0.75
CA GLN A 61 -1.26 -12.42 0.31
C GLN A 61 -1.50 -11.52 1.52
N SER A 62 -1.56 -10.20 1.32
CA SER A 62 -1.84 -9.24 2.39
C SER A 62 -3.18 -9.53 3.07
N PHE A 63 -4.23 -9.81 2.29
CA PHE A 63 -5.53 -10.17 2.85
C PHE A 63 -5.49 -11.44 3.71
N LYS A 64 -4.77 -12.48 3.27
CA LYS A 64 -4.58 -13.70 4.06
C LYS A 64 -3.78 -13.46 5.34
N GLN A 65 -2.75 -12.61 5.29
CA GLN A 65 -1.94 -12.29 6.48
C GLN A 65 -2.74 -11.54 7.53
N HIS A 66 -3.66 -10.67 7.11
CA HIS A 66 -4.46 -9.85 8.01
C HIS A 66 -5.84 -10.42 8.36
N VAL A 67 -6.18 -11.61 7.85
CA VAL A 67 -7.50 -12.24 8.12
C VAL A 67 -7.69 -12.60 9.60
N SER A 68 -6.58 -12.83 10.32
CA SER A 68 -6.59 -13.15 11.75
C SER A 68 -6.52 -11.91 12.64
N GLU A 69 -6.35 -10.72 12.07
CA GLU A 69 -6.36 -9.47 12.84
C GLU A 69 -7.78 -9.24 13.34
N SER A 70 -7.94 -9.12 14.67
CA SER A 70 -9.22 -8.86 15.33
C SER A 70 -9.35 -7.40 15.78
N ASP A 71 -8.27 -6.62 15.69
CA ASP A 71 -8.21 -5.22 16.09
C ASP A 71 -8.76 -4.32 14.98
N GLU A 72 -9.85 -3.63 15.27
CA GLU A 72 -10.58 -2.81 14.30
C GLU A 72 -9.74 -1.62 13.83
N GLU A 73 -8.95 -0.99 14.70
CA GLU A 73 -8.08 0.13 14.34
C GLU A 73 -6.99 -0.31 13.37
N ARG A 74 -6.35 -1.46 13.65
CA ARG A 74 -5.34 -2.06 12.76
C ARG A 74 -5.94 -2.43 11.42
N ILE A 75 -7.11 -3.08 11.40
CA ILE A 75 -7.82 -3.39 10.15
C ILE A 75 -8.07 -2.10 9.37
N GLN A 76 -8.56 -1.04 10.02
CA GLN A 76 -8.85 0.23 9.35
C GLN A 76 -7.59 0.87 8.76
N GLN A 77 -6.47 0.85 9.48
CA GLN A 77 -5.17 1.34 9.00
C GLN A 77 -4.67 0.54 7.80
N ILE A 78 -4.75 -0.79 7.84
CA ILE A 78 -4.37 -1.67 6.72
C ILE A 78 -5.24 -1.35 5.51
N MET A 79 -6.55 -1.17 5.73
CA MET A 79 -7.49 -0.84 4.66
C MET A 79 -7.16 0.49 3.98
N GLU A 80 -6.88 1.52 4.77
CA GLU A 80 -6.51 2.84 4.27
C GLU A 80 -5.20 2.79 3.49
N LYS A 81 -4.18 2.12 4.04
CA LYS A 81 -2.88 1.95 3.36
C LYS A 81 -3.03 1.24 2.02
N ALA A 82 -3.81 0.16 1.97
CA ALA A 82 -4.01 -0.59 0.72
C ALA A 82 -4.77 0.23 -0.34
N LEU A 83 -5.70 1.10 0.06
CA LEU A 83 -6.35 2.03 -0.85
C LEU A 83 -5.39 3.06 -1.43
N LEU A 84 -4.54 3.65 -0.58
CA LEU A 84 -3.53 4.61 -1.01
C LEU A 84 -2.52 3.96 -1.96
N ASP A 85 -2.08 2.73 -1.64
CA ASP A 85 -1.19 1.95 -2.49
C ASP A 85 -1.81 1.71 -3.87
N ALA A 86 -3.04 1.21 -3.93
CA ALA A 86 -3.74 0.98 -5.19
C ALA A 86 -3.89 2.25 -6.04
N LYS A 87 -4.33 3.35 -5.43
CA LYS A 87 -4.44 4.64 -6.13
C LYS A 87 -3.11 5.10 -6.71
N TRP A 88 -2.04 4.99 -5.93
CA TRP A 88 -0.70 5.36 -6.38
C TRP A 88 -0.24 4.49 -7.54
N VAL A 89 -0.46 3.17 -7.46
CA VAL A 89 -0.12 2.23 -8.53
C VAL A 89 -0.88 2.58 -9.81
N ILE A 90 -2.20 2.75 -9.73
CA ILE A 90 -3.04 3.10 -10.89
C ILE A 90 -2.56 4.42 -11.51
N GLN A 91 -2.31 5.44 -10.68
CA GLN A 91 -1.79 6.72 -11.16
C GLN A 91 -0.41 6.56 -11.82
N LYS A 92 0.48 5.74 -11.24
CA LYS A 92 1.81 5.46 -11.79
C LYS A 92 1.74 4.84 -13.18
N TYR A 93 0.84 3.91 -13.42
CA TYR A 93 0.68 3.27 -14.73
C TYR A 93 -0.20 4.07 -15.71
N ASN A 94 -1.04 4.98 -15.21
CA ASN A 94 -1.89 5.85 -16.01
C ASN A 94 -1.22 7.19 -16.39
N GLN A 95 -0.08 7.54 -15.78
CA GLN A 95 0.72 8.70 -16.19
C GLN A 95 1.73 8.32 -17.30
N PRO A 96 1.64 8.89 -18.51
CA PRO A 96 2.53 8.57 -19.63
C PRO A 96 3.96 9.17 -19.51
N GLY A 97 4.50 9.39 -18.30
CA GLY A 97 5.83 10.00 -18.13
C GLY A 97 6.42 10.03 -16.72
N GLY A 98 5.87 9.29 -15.75
CA GLY A 98 6.32 9.35 -14.36
C GLY A 98 7.54 8.45 -14.07
N THR A 99 8.72 8.84 -14.57
CA THR A 99 9.99 8.27 -14.10
C THR A 99 10.07 8.40 -12.57
N PRO A 100 10.36 7.32 -11.81
CA PRO A 100 10.73 7.47 -10.42
C PRO A 100 12.14 8.06 -10.40
N THR A 101 12.26 9.37 -10.19
CA THR A 101 13.54 10.00 -9.88
C THR A 101 14.06 9.37 -8.59
N PRO A 102 15.19 8.65 -8.61
CA PRO A 102 15.86 8.26 -7.37
C PRO A 102 16.55 9.53 -6.82
N LYS A 103 16.27 9.89 -5.57
CA LYS A 103 17.08 10.84 -4.81
C LYS A 103 17.91 10.05 -3.80
#